data_AF-A0A420INZ0-F1
#
_entry.id   AF-A0A420INZ0-F1
#
_cell.length_a   1.000
_cell.length_b   1.000
_cell.length_c   1.000
_cell.angle_alpha   90.00
_cell.angle_beta   90.00
_cell.angle_gamma   90.00
#
_symmetry.space_group_name_H-M   'P 1'
#
loop_
_entity.id
_entity.type
_entity.pdbx_description
1 polymer ?
#
loop_
_entity_poly.entity_id
_entity_poly.type
_entity_poly.pdbx_seq_one_letter_code
_entity_poly.pdbx_strand_id
1 'polypeptide(L)'
;MPPFKDEHILIIAPGSQTTLAQLGLPESFTPASHRFPTRMFRAPDGKTWEPNRIVERLKINSGDDTNVNKPDEEQEKEPVEYPDEDEDAVWPLKQGRIENLPAFFALLQHIHNTLSPSLHTPILLVGQPCWTAKNHEDITQFVFEKFKTPGLCIIDSAIATTYAFATANATVIDVGFEKTDITAITDFSISARGTVEESGGEGMTRRLMDILKEKNFTRDMAEQLKKSPICEILTPGTPLPGTTDVVVADENLIDHLPTAVSSENVKVLETGQEKSEDKLIDNDGVLDIATIVTSGKTQDFLAKKEKEKQERAAARKATRDAEKAEATAAVNKQVKLPNSKRPRAIFHYEEIIKTLPNVRNSNTPESQNISNAAMVETTNTEDAPNVAPTSESTVSVEDDVAQKEQQKVARKEEKRKSREDDNPYLLRRDIEVGTERFQAAENGYMDAIADAVYRTILSIDDISKRQDAWEYLIICGMGSKVRGFKDALLGILNSRYLVTPSSASIFNNELPSNLGTPTTNGAMTPIGSMPSHIHAPLTATAVNPLLLAATSSTISNSYNSFQAVTPMPQQNNRSQSPSSIKFINPPTYFPEWKQYEEAVFLGSQVAAKVLFVNDQGQSKGFLSRMEYNEDGPTAIHQV
;
A
#
# COMPACT_ATOMS: atom_id res chain seq x y z
N MET A 1 -33.76 6.18 30.78
CA MET A 1 -34.39 5.74 29.50
C MET A 1 -34.32 4.21 29.45
N PRO A 2 -35.16 3.46 28.72
CA PRO A 2 -34.84 2.05 28.44
C PRO A 2 -33.45 1.94 27.77
N PRO A 3 -32.71 0.84 28.00
CA PRO A 3 -31.39 0.65 27.41
C PRO A 3 -31.49 0.56 25.89
N PHE A 4 -30.54 1.17 25.19
CA PHE A 4 -30.40 0.97 23.76
C PHE A 4 -29.99 -0.47 23.46
N LYS A 5 -30.39 -0.96 22.29
CA LYS A 5 -30.05 -2.28 21.79
C LYS A 5 -29.07 -2.18 20.63
N ASP A 6 -28.19 -3.16 20.51
CA ASP A 6 -27.27 -3.37 19.38
C ASP A 6 -27.97 -3.18 18.02
N GLU A 7 -29.17 -3.73 17.82
CA GLU A 7 -29.96 -3.63 16.58
C GLU A 7 -30.39 -2.21 16.17
N HIS A 8 -30.38 -1.24 17.09
CA HIS A 8 -30.91 0.10 16.87
C HIS A 8 -29.84 1.19 16.84
N ILE A 9 -28.54 0.87 16.82
CA ILE A 9 -27.46 1.86 16.80
C ILE A 9 -27.12 2.25 15.36
N LEU A 10 -27.09 3.54 15.04
CA LEU A 10 -26.62 4.05 13.75
C LEU A 10 -25.21 4.62 13.89
N ILE A 11 -24.25 4.05 13.16
CA ILE A 11 -22.88 4.59 13.02
C ILE A 11 -22.74 5.26 11.67
N ILE A 12 -22.20 6.48 11.66
CA ILE A 12 -21.81 7.21 10.45
C ILE A 12 -20.35 7.67 10.64
N ALA A 13 -19.47 7.32 9.70
CA ALA A 13 -18.08 7.78 9.67
C ALA A 13 -17.79 8.51 8.35
N PRO A 14 -17.93 9.85 8.33
CA PRO A 14 -17.70 10.66 7.15
C PRO A 14 -16.22 10.80 6.80
N GLY A 15 -15.91 10.71 5.50
CA GLY A 15 -14.59 10.98 4.93
C GLY A 15 -14.71 11.75 3.61
N SER A 16 -13.64 12.38 3.13
CA SER A 16 -13.70 13.30 1.97
C SER A 16 -14.15 12.69 0.63
N GLN A 17 -14.04 11.38 0.46
CA GLN A 17 -14.46 10.68 -0.77
C GLN A 17 -15.59 9.68 -0.52
N THR A 18 -15.61 9.05 0.65
CA THR A 18 -16.57 8.00 1.01
C THR A 18 -16.95 8.14 2.47
N THR A 19 -18.23 8.03 2.75
CA THR A 19 -18.79 7.99 4.09
C THR A 19 -19.23 6.56 4.36
N LEU A 20 -18.70 5.97 5.42
CA LEU A 20 -19.09 4.63 5.87
C LEU A 20 -20.29 4.75 6.79
N ALA A 21 -21.27 3.87 6.65
CA ALA A 21 -22.40 3.84 7.59
C ALA A 21 -22.93 2.42 7.81
N GLN A 22 -23.54 2.22 8.97
CA GLN A 22 -24.17 0.97 9.35
C GLN A 22 -25.26 1.22 10.39
N LEU A 23 -26.44 0.65 10.16
CA LEU A 23 -27.49 0.50 11.18
C LEU A 23 -27.39 -0.91 11.77
N GLY A 24 -27.37 -0.98 13.10
CA GLY A 24 -27.23 -2.22 13.87
C GLY A 24 -25.77 -2.64 14.08
N LEU A 25 -25.48 -3.19 15.27
CA LEU A 25 -24.22 -3.85 15.58
C LEU A 25 -24.37 -5.38 15.43
N PRO A 26 -23.62 -6.03 14.52
CA PRO A 26 -23.61 -7.49 14.43
C PRO A 26 -22.87 -8.11 15.62
N GLU A 27 -23.18 -9.37 15.94
CA GLU A 27 -22.57 -10.14 17.04
C GLU A 27 -21.05 -10.25 16.89
N SER A 28 -20.57 -10.49 15.66
CA SER A 28 -19.17 -10.31 15.27
C SER A 28 -19.06 -9.03 14.45
N PHE A 29 -18.24 -8.08 14.89
CA PHE A 29 -18.06 -6.81 14.20
C PHE A 29 -17.48 -7.01 12.80
N THR A 30 -18.21 -6.56 11.78
CA THR A 30 -17.82 -6.57 10.37
C THR A 30 -17.32 -5.18 9.92
N PRO A 31 -16.55 -5.09 8.82
CA PRO A 31 -16.43 -3.85 8.06
C PRO A 31 -17.81 -3.23 7.72
N ALA A 32 -17.82 -1.92 7.47
CA ALA A 32 -19.06 -1.16 7.24
C ALA A 32 -19.92 -1.77 6.12
N SER A 33 -21.21 -1.97 6.41
CA SER A 33 -22.15 -2.55 5.45
C SER A 33 -22.48 -1.63 4.27
N HIS A 34 -22.45 -0.30 4.46
CA HIS A 34 -22.75 0.68 3.43
C HIS A 34 -21.59 1.67 3.22
N ARG A 35 -21.38 2.04 1.95
CA ARG A 35 -20.38 3.00 1.49
C ARG A 35 -21.06 4.02 0.58
N PHE A 36 -21.17 5.25 1.04
CA PHE A 36 -21.81 6.33 0.29
C PHE A 36 -20.72 7.24 -0.31
N PRO A 37 -20.75 7.55 -1.62
CA PRO A 37 -19.95 8.63 -2.19
C PRO A 37 -20.21 9.92 -1.42
N THR A 38 -19.16 10.61 -0.98
CA THR A 38 -19.29 11.84 -0.17
C THR A 38 -19.43 13.06 -1.05
N ARG A 39 -20.47 13.03 -1.88
CA ARG A 39 -20.82 14.07 -2.85
C ARG A 39 -22.35 14.27 -2.87
N MET A 40 -22.78 15.48 -3.19
CA MET A 40 -24.19 15.82 -3.44
C MET A 40 -24.28 16.70 -4.69
N PHE A 41 -25.40 16.63 -5.39
CA PHE A 41 -25.68 17.45 -6.56
C PHE A 41 -26.74 18.48 -6.21
N ARG A 42 -26.68 19.66 -6.82
CA ARG A 42 -27.82 20.60 -6.76
C ARG A 42 -28.96 20.01 -7.58
N ALA A 43 -30.14 19.92 -6.97
CA ALA A 43 -31.34 19.53 -7.70
C ALA A 43 -31.66 20.57 -8.81
N PRO A 44 -32.42 20.20 -9.85
CA PRO A 44 -32.85 21.13 -10.90
C PRO A 44 -33.61 22.38 -10.38
N ASP A 45 -34.19 22.31 -9.18
CA ASP A 45 -34.85 23.45 -8.51
C ASP A 45 -33.87 24.55 -7.99
N GLY A 46 -32.57 24.28 -7.99
CA GLY A 46 -31.49 25.14 -7.48
C GLY A 46 -31.45 25.33 -5.96
N LYS A 47 -32.35 24.70 -5.21
CA LYS A 47 -32.56 24.89 -3.75
C LYS A 47 -32.25 23.63 -2.96
N THR A 48 -32.72 22.48 -3.43
CA THR A 48 -32.53 21.18 -2.77
C THR A 48 -31.24 20.50 -3.25
N TRP A 49 -31.00 19.31 -2.71
CA TRP A 49 -29.78 18.53 -2.90
C TRP A 49 -30.15 17.07 -3.13
N GLU A 50 -29.55 16.46 -4.14
CA GLU A 50 -29.78 15.07 -4.53
C GLU A 50 -28.48 14.25 -4.42
N PRO A 51 -28.54 12.95 -4.11
CA PRO A 51 -27.35 12.10 -3.97
C PRO A 51 -26.69 11.78 -5.32
N ASN A 52 -27.46 11.83 -6.40
CA ASN A 52 -27.04 11.55 -7.78
C ASN A 52 -27.36 12.74 -8.70
N ARG A 53 -26.67 12.81 -9.84
CA ARG A 53 -26.89 13.87 -10.84
C ARG A 53 -28.24 13.64 -11.54
N ILE A 54 -29.13 14.61 -11.48
CA ILE A 54 -30.43 14.58 -12.18
C ILE A 54 -30.42 15.61 -13.31
N VAL A 55 -30.74 15.18 -14.53
CA VAL A 55 -30.88 16.05 -15.71
C VAL A 55 -32.26 15.88 -16.31
N GLU A 56 -33.00 16.97 -16.47
CA GLU A 56 -34.29 16.96 -17.19
C GLU A 56 -34.06 16.76 -18.70
N ARG A 57 -34.65 15.72 -19.29
CA ARG A 57 -34.66 15.49 -20.73
C ARG A 57 -36.09 15.52 -21.26
N LEU A 58 -36.29 16.10 -22.43
CA LEU A 58 -37.57 16.08 -23.14
C LEU A 58 -37.93 14.63 -23.52
N LYS A 59 -39.15 14.16 -23.21
CA LYS A 59 -39.60 12.84 -23.67
C LYS A 59 -39.68 12.82 -25.19
N ILE A 60 -39.03 11.83 -25.80
CA ILE A 60 -39.17 11.53 -27.23
C ILE A 60 -40.31 10.52 -27.38
N ASN A 61 -41.49 10.98 -27.80
CA ASN A 61 -42.59 10.09 -28.15
C ASN A 61 -42.20 9.27 -29.38
N SER A 62 -41.85 8.00 -29.15
CA SER A 62 -41.64 7.00 -30.21
C SER A 62 -42.98 6.53 -30.76
N GLY A 63 -43.71 7.44 -31.42
CA GLY A 63 -44.98 7.18 -32.09
C GLY A 63 -44.98 7.85 -33.46
N ASP A 64 -45.10 7.05 -34.50
CA ASP A 64 -45.29 7.52 -35.88
C ASP A 64 -46.69 8.13 -36.00
N ASP A 65 -46.78 9.46 -36.04
CA ASP A 65 -48.02 10.12 -36.46
C ASP A 65 -47.74 11.46 -37.16
N THR A 66 -47.92 11.45 -38.48
CA THR A 66 -47.85 12.64 -39.33
C THR A 66 -49.04 13.56 -39.07
N ASN A 67 -48.92 14.53 -38.15
CA ASN A 67 -49.82 15.68 -38.14
C ASN A 67 -49.15 16.96 -37.66
N VAL A 68 -49.09 17.94 -38.58
CA VAL A 68 -48.54 19.28 -38.33
C VAL A 68 -49.64 20.17 -37.75
N ASN A 69 -49.28 20.99 -36.75
CA ASN A 69 -50.11 21.98 -36.04
C ASN A 69 -50.99 21.49 -34.88
N LYS A 70 -50.39 21.47 -33.68
CA LYS A 70 -50.99 22.01 -32.46
C LYS A 70 -50.01 23.00 -31.81
N PRO A 71 -50.46 24.14 -31.25
CA PRO A 71 -49.61 25.01 -30.45
C PRO A 71 -49.54 24.54 -28.99
N ASP A 72 -48.36 24.68 -28.38
CA ASP A 72 -48.10 24.72 -26.94
C ASP A 72 -48.76 23.64 -26.06
N GLU A 73 -48.51 22.36 -26.37
CA GLU A 73 -48.49 21.32 -25.35
C GLU A 73 -47.09 21.31 -24.70
N GLU A 74 -47.03 21.51 -23.37
CA GLU A 74 -45.77 21.50 -22.61
C GLU A 74 -45.04 20.17 -22.83
N GLN A 75 -43.86 20.22 -23.45
CA GLN A 75 -43.07 19.01 -23.73
C GLN A 75 -42.69 18.35 -22.41
N GLU A 76 -43.31 17.20 -22.13
CA GLU A 76 -43.17 16.50 -20.86
C GLU A 76 -41.69 16.14 -20.64
N LYS A 77 -41.11 16.69 -19.57
CA LYS A 77 -39.72 16.44 -19.20
C LYS A 77 -39.65 15.25 -18.24
N GLU A 78 -38.71 14.35 -18.50
CA GLU A 78 -38.39 13.23 -17.63
C GLU A 78 -37.05 13.48 -16.93
N PRO A 79 -36.97 13.39 -15.59
CA PRO A 79 -35.71 13.47 -14.87
C PRO A 79 -34.92 12.18 -15.08
N VAL A 80 -33.73 12.28 -15.69
CA VAL A 80 -32.81 11.15 -15.86
C VAL A 80 -31.73 11.25 -14.79
N GLU A 81 -31.57 10.18 -14.01
CA GLU A 81 -30.56 10.06 -12.95
C GLU A 81 -29.28 9.40 -13.49
N TYR A 82 -28.12 9.94 -13.11
CA TYR A 82 -26.79 9.44 -13.47
C TYR A 82 -25.98 9.10 -12.20
N PRO A 83 -26.11 7.89 -11.64
CA PRO A 83 -25.41 7.50 -10.41
C PRO A 83 -23.89 7.37 -10.55
N ASP A 84 -23.39 7.06 -11.75
CA ASP A 84 -21.96 6.82 -12.02
C ASP A 84 -21.24 8.04 -12.65
N GLU A 85 -21.77 9.24 -12.43
CA GLU A 85 -21.17 10.50 -12.89
C GLU A 85 -20.82 11.43 -11.73
N ASP A 86 -19.62 12.00 -11.80
CA ASP A 86 -19.06 12.98 -10.85
C ASP A 86 -19.10 14.42 -11.40
N GLU A 87 -19.61 14.63 -12.62
CA GLU A 87 -19.71 15.95 -13.21
C GLU A 87 -20.74 16.80 -12.44
N ASP A 88 -20.38 18.04 -12.11
CA ASP A 88 -21.13 18.96 -11.24
C ASP A 88 -21.30 18.52 -9.77
N ALA A 89 -20.59 17.47 -9.33
CA ALA A 89 -20.64 16.97 -7.96
C ALA A 89 -20.04 17.96 -6.94
N VAL A 90 -20.81 18.32 -5.91
CA VAL A 90 -20.32 19.08 -4.75
C VAL A 90 -19.85 18.12 -3.67
N TRP A 91 -18.55 18.16 -3.37
CA TRP A 91 -17.94 17.41 -2.28
C TRP A 91 -18.02 18.23 -0.98
N PRO A 92 -18.94 17.92 -0.03
CA PRO A 92 -19.08 18.67 1.22
C PRO A 92 -17.85 18.64 2.12
N LEU A 93 -16.98 17.63 2.00
CA LEU A 93 -15.81 17.42 2.84
C LEU A 93 -14.51 17.42 2.03
N LYS A 94 -13.56 18.32 2.31
CA LYS A 94 -12.20 18.31 1.72
C LYS A 94 -11.15 18.28 2.82
N GLN A 95 -10.14 17.41 2.70
CA GLN A 95 -9.18 17.18 3.79
C GLN A 95 -9.85 16.95 5.18
N GLY A 96 -11.04 16.35 5.21
CA GLY A 96 -11.89 16.17 6.41
C GLY A 96 -12.65 17.42 6.90
N ARG A 97 -12.34 18.63 6.40
CA ARG A 97 -13.00 19.89 6.73
C ARG A 97 -14.37 19.99 6.06
N ILE A 98 -15.33 20.63 6.72
CA ILE A 98 -16.67 20.86 6.17
C ILE A 98 -16.65 22.14 5.33
N GLU A 99 -16.58 21.98 4.01
CA GLU A 99 -16.58 23.07 3.02
C GLU A 99 -17.99 23.54 2.66
N ASN A 100 -18.97 22.61 2.66
CA ASN A 100 -20.36 22.92 2.33
C ASN A 100 -21.31 22.24 3.31
N LEU A 101 -21.63 22.95 4.41
CA LEU A 101 -22.50 22.45 5.47
C LEU A 101 -23.92 22.07 4.98
N PRO A 102 -24.60 22.82 4.09
CA PRO A 102 -25.88 22.39 3.51
C PRO A 102 -25.80 21.07 2.73
N ALA A 103 -24.75 20.87 1.91
CA ALA A 103 -24.53 19.60 1.22
C ALA A 103 -24.19 18.47 2.20
N PHE A 104 -23.44 18.75 3.26
CA PHE A 104 -23.12 17.76 4.29
C PHE A 104 -24.38 17.28 5.03
N PHE A 105 -25.26 18.21 5.40
CA PHE A 105 -26.56 17.89 6.00
C PHE A 105 -27.47 17.11 5.06
N ALA A 106 -27.46 17.43 3.75
CA ALA A 106 -28.20 16.66 2.77
C ALA A 106 -27.66 15.23 2.62
N LEU A 107 -26.33 15.04 2.65
CA LEU A 107 -25.70 13.71 2.67
C LEU A 107 -26.10 12.91 3.92
N LEU A 108 -26.04 13.53 5.11
CA LEU A 108 -26.49 12.89 6.35
C LEU A 108 -27.98 12.49 6.26
N GLN A 109 -28.84 13.35 5.70
CA GLN A 109 -30.25 13.05 5.48
C GLN A 109 -30.46 11.89 4.49
N HIS A 110 -29.68 11.83 3.41
CA HIS A 110 -29.71 10.73 2.45
C HIS A 110 -29.30 9.40 3.11
N ILE A 111 -28.22 9.38 3.89
CA ILE A 111 -27.78 8.19 4.63
C ILE A 111 -28.85 7.74 5.63
N HIS A 112 -29.40 8.68 6.41
CA HIS A 112 -30.47 8.41 7.36
C HIS A 112 -31.71 7.83 6.68
N ASN A 113 -32.15 8.41 5.56
CA ASN A 113 -33.33 7.92 4.83
C ASN A 113 -33.07 6.53 4.22
N THR A 114 -31.89 6.31 3.64
CA THR A 114 -31.50 5.03 3.02
C THR A 114 -31.48 3.89 4.04
N LEU A 115 -30.94 4.14 5.23
CA LEU A 115 -30.90 3.15 6.32
C LEU A 115 -32.22 3.04 7.11
N SER A 116 -33.12 4.02 6.98
CA SER A 116 -34.46 4.05 7.61
C SER A 116 -34.47 3.63 9.09
N PRO A 117 -33.67 4.28 9.97
CA PRO A 117 -33.61 3.93 11.38
C PRO A 117 -34.93 4.22 12.11
N SER A 118 -35.16 3.50 13.20
CA SER A 118 -36.33 3.73 14.06
C SER A 118 -36.22 5.05 14.84
N LEU A 119 -37.34 5.56 15.35
CA LEU A 119 -37.35 6.74 16.24
C LEU A 119 -36.56 6.56 17.55
N HIS A 120 -36.19 5.32 17.91
CA HIS A 120 -35.39 5.03 19.11
C HIS A 120 -33.95 4.60 18.77
N THR A 121 -33.38 5.20 17.71
CA THR A 121 -32.03 4.92 17.23
C THR A 121 -31.04 6.02 17.66
N PRO A 122 -30.13 5.76 18.61
CA PRO A 122 -29.02 6.65 18.90
C PRO A 122 -28.01 6.66 17.75
N ILE A 123 -27.31 7.78 17.59
CA ILE A 123 -26.36 8.00 16.50
C ILE A 123 -24.95 8.20 17.09
N LEU A 124 -23.99 7.41 16.64
CA LEU A 124 -22.56 7.72 16.79
C LEU A 124 -22.04 8.25 15.45
N LEU A 125 -21.53 9.47 15.47
CA LEU A 125 -20.91 10.14 14.34
C LEU A 125 -19.41 10.26 14.58
N VAL A 126 -18.58 9.86 13.62
CA VAL A 126 -17.13 10.09 13.71
C VAL A 126 -16.81 11.51 13.30
N GLY A 127 -16.27 12.29 14.23
CA GLY A 127 -15.71 13.62 13.99
C GLY A 127 -14.29 13.54 13.44
N GLN A 128 -13.96 14.48 12.55
CA GLN A 128 -12.61 14.62 12.01
C GLN A 128 -11.79 15.59 12.89
N PRO A 129 -10.46 15.39 13.06
CA PRO A 129 -9.63 16.21 13.97
C PRO A 129 -9.57 17.72 13.67
N CYS A 130 -10.10 18.15 12.53
CA CYS A 130 -10.16 19.54 12.07
C CYS A 130 -11.54 20.20 12.26
N TRP A 131 -12.54 19.48 12.78
CA TRP A 131 -13.85 20.06 13.06
C TRP A 131 -13.78 21.00 14.26
N THR A 132 -14.46 22.14 14.14
CA THR A 132 -14.53 23.16 15.19
C THR A 132 -15.67 22.87 16.17
N ALA A 133 -15.61 23.46 17.36
CA ALA A 133 -16.74 23.46 18.31
C ALA A 133 -18.05 23.89 17.65
N LYS A 134 -17.99 24.88 16.74
CA LYS A 134 -19.17 25.34 15.99
C LYS A 134 -19.72 24.29 15.03
N ASN A 135 -18.85 23.50 14.38
CA ASN A 135 -19.30 22.38 13.55
C ASN A 135 -20.01 21.31 14.40
N HIS A 136 -19.51 21.01 15.60
CA HIS A 136 -20.15 20.06 16.50
C HIS A 136 -21.55 20.54 16.92
N GLU A 137 -21.71 21.81 17.27
CA GLU A 137 -23.02 22.42 17.56
C GLU A 137 -23.97 22.35 16.37
N ASP A 138 -23.54 22.77 15.17
CA ASP A 138 -24.42 22.82 13.99
C ASP A 138 -24.89 21.41 13.59
N ILE A 139 -23.99 20.42 13.65
CA ILE A 139 -24.32 19.01 13.45
C ILE A 139 -25.27 18.50 14.53
N THR A 140 -25.02 18.83 15.79
CA THR A 140 -25.86 18.42 16.93
C THR A 140 -27.28 18.96 16.77
N GLN A 141 -27.40 20.25 16.45
CA GLN A 141 -28.69 20.88 16.16
C GLN A 141 -29.41 20.15 15.02
N PHE A 142 -28.73 19.96 13.89
CA PHE A 142 -29.29 19.28 12.73
C PHE A 142 -29.78 17.87 13.06
N VAL A 143 -28.96 17.06 13.75
CA VAL A 143 -29.28 15.68 14.13
C VAL A 143 -30.49 15.61 15.08
N PHE A 144 -30.51 16.40 16.15
CA PHE A 144 -31.65 16.39 17.08
C PHE A 144 -32.92 17.02 16.49
N GLU A 145 -32.81 18.05 15.64
CA GLU A 145 -33.97 18.69 15.04
C GLU A 145 -34.56 17.93 13.85
N LYS A 146 -33.74 17.30 13.00
CA LYS A 146 -34.21 16.58 11.80
C LYS A 146 -34.48 15.10 12.08
N PHE A 147 -33.51 14.38 12.62
CA PHE A 147 -33.64 12.92 12.85
C PHE A 147 -34.43 12.58 14.12
N LYS A 148 -34.64 13.56 15.00
CA LYS A 148 -35.34 13.39 16.29
C LYS A 148 -34.72 12.30 17.18
N THR A 149 -33.42 12.02 17.02
CA THR A 149 -32.73 10.95 17.74
C THR A 149 -32.87 11.07 19.27
N PRO A 150 -32.93 9.95 20.01
CA PRO A 150 -32.87 9.92 21.46
C PRO A 150 -31.49 10.25 22.05
N GLY A 151 -30.40 10.14 21.27
CA GLY A 151 -29.04 10.43 21.74
C GLY A 151 -27.99 10.49 20.64
N LEU A 152 -26.95 11.30 20.85
CA LEU A 152 -25.86 11.56 19.91
C LEU A 152 -24.50 11.48 20.60
N CYS A 153 -23.57 10.72 20.04
CA CYS A 153 -22.15 10.77 20.35
C CYS A 153 -21.40 11.29 19.13
N ILE A 154 -20.54 12.31 19.28
CA ILE A 154 -19.56 12.71 18.27
C ILE A 154 -18.18 12.28 18.76
N ILE A 155 -17.66 11.17 18.24
CA ILE A 155 -16.38 10.60 18.65
C ILE A 155 -15.26 11.00 17.69
N ASP A 156 -14.11 11.43 18.20
CA ASP A 156 -12.96 11.74 17.34
C ASP A 156 -12.40 10.49 16.65
N SER A 157 -12.00 10.59 15.37
CA SER A 157 -11.52 9.44 14.59
C SER A 157 -10.31 8.72 15.20
N ALA A 158 -9.42 9.44 15.88
CA ALA A 158 -8.28 8.84 16.55
C ALA A 158 -8.68 8.13 17.85
N ILE A 159 -9.58 8.74 18.64
CA ILE A 159 -10.15 8.10 19.85
C ILE A 159 -10.91 6.83 19.46
N ALA A 160 -11.77 6.88 18.43
CA ALA A 160 -12.42 5.70 17.87
C ALA A 160 -11.37 4.62 17.51
N THR A 161 -10.30 4.99 16.80
CA THR A 161 -9.21 4.05 16.49
C THR A 161 -8.60 3.40 17.76
N THR A 162 -8.42 4.12 18.86
CA THR A 162 -7.91 3.52 20.11
C THR A 162 -8.86 2.50 20.75
N TYR A 163 -10.19 2.66 20.61
CA TYR A 163 -11.16 1.62 20.98
C TYR A 163 -10.98 0.33 20.15
N ALA A 164 -10.63 0.44 18.87
CA ALA A 164 -10.40 -0.74 18.01
C ALA A 164 -9.20 -1.58 18.46
N PHE A 165 -8.18 -0.94 19.02
CA PHE A 165 -6.95 -1.59 19.51
C PHE A 165 -6.95 -1.82 21.03
N ALA A 166 -7.99 -1.39 21.75
CA ALA A 166 -8.15 -1.50 23.20
C ALA A 166 -6.94 -0.93 24.00
N THR A 167 -6.42 0.24 23.60
CA THR A 167 -5.30 0.91 24.26
C THR A 167 -5.68 2.30 24.79
N ALA A 168 -5.15 2.68 25.95
CA ALA A 168 -5.32 4.02 26.53
C ALA A 168 -4.32 5.04 25.99
N ASN A 169 -3.14 4.57 25.57
CA ASN A 169 -2.03 5.36 25.05
C ASN A 169 -1.75 4.94 23.59
N ALA A 170 -1.65 5.90 22.67
CA ALA A 170 -1.27 5.65 21.28
C ALA A 170 -0.85 6.93 20.55
N THR A 171 -0.09 6.78 19.46
CA THR A 171 -0.05 7.79 18.39
C THR A 171 -0.71 7.21 17.15
N VAL A 172 -1.88 7.74 16.79
CA VAL A 172 -2.64 7.34 15.60
C VAL A 172 -2.15 8.15 14.41
N ILE A 173 -1.76 7.46 13.34
CA ILE A 173 -1.32 8.01 12.06
C ILE A 173 -2.38 7.60 11.01
N ASP A 174 -3.34 8.49 10.76
CA ASP A 174 -4.43 8.26 9.80
C ASP A 174 -4.05 8.79 8.42
N VAL A 175 -3.67 7.88 7.52
CA VAL A 175 -3.25 8.19 6.16
C VAL A 175 -4.49 8.23 5.24
N GLY A 176 -5.18 9.36 5.30
CA GLY A 176 -6.42 9.61 4.57
C GLY A 176 -6.25 9.82 3.06
N PHE A 177 -7.20 10.55 2.45
CA PHE A 177 -7.21 10.80 1.00
C PHE A 177 -6.25 11.93 0.60
N GLU A 178 -6.42 13.15 1.12
CA GLU A 178 -5.66 14.36 0.73
C GLU A 178 -4.67 14.86 1.81
N LYS A 179 -4.57 14.13 2.92
CA LYS A 179 -3.78 14.49 4.10
C LYS A 179 -3.43 13.27 4.93
N THR A 180 -2.58 13.47 5.93
CA THR A 180 -2.30 12.51 7.01
C THR A 180 -2.46 13.22 8.35
N ASP A 181 -3.37 12.76 9.20
CA ASP A 181 -3.50 13.26 10.56
C ASP A 181 -2.64 12.41 11.51
N ILE A 182 -1.99 13.08 12.45
CA ILE A 182 -1.26 12.46 13.55
C ILE A 182 -1.93 12.94 14.84
N THR A 183 -2.46 12.03 15.64
CA THR A 183 -3.05 12.36 16.94
C THR A 183 -2.40 11.50 18.03
N ALA A 184 -1.75 12.15 18.98
CA ALA A 184 -1.24 11.48 20.18
C ALA A 184 -2.31 11.50 21.27
N ILE A 185 -2.57 10.33 21.83
CA ILE A 185 -3.58 10.06 22.85
C ILE A 185 -2.86 9.49 24.07
N THR A 186 -3.16 10.03 25.24
CA THR A 186 -2.72 9.47 26.52
C THR A 186 -3.87 9.43 27.52
N ASP A 187 -3.99 8.33 28.27
CA ASP A 187 -5.09 8.05 29.20
C ASP A 187 -6.49 8.29 28.57
N PHE A 188 -6.68 7.84 27.33
CA PHE A 188 -7.89 8.08 26.50
C PHE A 188 -8.21 9.56 26.20
N SER A 189 -7.29 10.49 26.46
CA SER A 189 -7.42 11.91 26.14
C SER A 189 -6.49 12.32 24.99
N ILE A 190 -6.96 13.19 24.10
CA ILE A 190 -6.10 13.77 23.05
C ILE A 190 -5.08 14.70 23.70
N SER A 191 -3.80 14.37 23.57
CA SER A 191 -2.69 15.13 24.16
C SER A 191 -2.00 16.04 23.14
N ALA A 192 -1.95 15.65 21.86
CA ALA A 192 -1.39 16.47 20.79
C ALA A 192 -1.96 16.10 19.41
N ARG A 193 -1.89 17.05 18.47
CA ARG A 193 -2.31 16.89 17.07
C ARG A 193 -1.29 17.49 16.11
N GLY A 194 -1.15 16.86 14.96
CA GLY A 194 -0.47 17.37 13.79
C GLY A 194 -1.16 16.90 12.52
N THR A 195 -1.03 17.65 11.43
CA THR A 195 -1.54 17.24 10.11
C THR A 195 -0.47 17.53 9.07
N VAL A 196 -0.24 16.58 8.18
CA VAL A 196 0.51 16.78 6.94
C VAL A 196 -0.52 16.97 5.84
N GLU A 197 -0.55 18.17 5.24
CA GLU A 197 -1.38 18.46 4.08
C GLU A 197 -0.69 17.98 2.79
N GLU A 198 -1.46 17.90 1.71
CA GLU A 198 -1.03 17.38 0.41
C GLU A 198 -0.52 15.92 0.39
N SER A 199 -0.59 15.21 1.50
CA SER A 199 -0.24 13.79 1.57
C SER A 199 -1.46 12.88 1.32
N GLY A 200 -1.48 11.70 1.92
CA GLY A 200 -2.54 10.71 1.73
C GLY A 200 -2.50 10.01 0.36
N GLY A 201 -3.56 9.26 0.07
CA GLY A 201 -3.70 8.51 -1.18
C GLY A 201 -3.59 9.39 -2.44
N GLU A 202 -4.16 10.59 -2.44
CA GLU A 202 -4.14 11.53 -3.57
C GLU A 202 -2.77 12.20 -3.74
N GLY A 203 -2.04 12.47 -2.65
CA GLY A 203 -0.66 12.95 -2.72
C GLY A 203 0.24 12.00 -3.52
N MET A 204 0.13 10.71 -3.26
CA MET A 204 0.85 9.68 -4.02
C MET A 204 0.36 9.54 -5.47
N THR A 205 -0.94 9.69 -5.73
CA THR A 205 -1.49 9.67 -7.11
C THR A 205 -1.01 10.85 -7.93
N ARG A 206 -1.03 12.07 -7.37
CA ARG A 206 -0.47 13.28 -8.01
C ARG A 206 1.02 13.10 -8.30
N ARG A 207 1.80 12.61 -7.33
CA ARG A 207 3.23 12.33 -7.51
C ARG A 207 3.50 11.36 -8.67
N LEU A 208 2.75 10.26 -8.75
CA LEU A 208 2.87 9.31 -9.87
C LEU A 208 2.48 9.93 -11.21
N MET A 209 1.41 10.74 -11.25
CA MET A 209 0.99 11.47 -12.45
C MET A 209 2.05 12.46 -12.93
N ASP A 210 2.73 13.16 -12.03
CA ASP A 210 3.81 14.10 -12.37
C ASP A 210 5.05 13.37 -12.94
N ILE A 211 5.48 12.27 -12.32
CA ILE A 211 6.64 11.49 -12.80
C ILE A 211 6.33 10.84 -14.16
N LEU A 212 5.12 10.27 -14.32
CA LEU A 212 4.72 9.53 -15.52
C LEU A 212 4.09 10.40 -16.62
N LYS A 213 4.19 11.74 -16.50
CA LYS A 213 3.63 12.71 -17.44
C LYS A 213 4.14 12.53 -18.87
N GLU A 214 5.42 12.17 -19.05
CA GLU A 214 6.02 11.89 -20.36
C GLU A 214 5.38 10.67 -21.06
N LYS A 215 4.79 9.75 -20.28
CA LYS A 215 4.06 8.58 -20.77
C LYS A 215 2.55 8.84 -20.93
N ASN A 216 2.12 10.11 -20.84
CA ASN A 216 0.74 10.56 -20.93
C ASN A 216 -0.21 9.87 -19.91
N PHE A 217 0.27 9.60 -18.69
CA PHE A 217 -0.58 9.03 -17.64
C PHE A 217 -1.69 10.00 -17.21
N THR A 218 -2.93 9.52 -17.20
CA THR A 218 -4.07 10.21 -16.59
C THR A 218 -4.08 9.99 -15.07
N ARG A 219 -4.88 10.79 -14.34
CA ARG A 219 -5.11 10.60 -12.90
C ARG A 219 -5.64 9.20 -12.57
N ASP A 220 -6.54 8.65 -13.38
CA ASP A 220 -7.07 7.29 -13.22
C ASP A 220 -5.98 6.21 -13.45
N MET A 221 -5.16 6.36 -14.49
CA MET A 221 -4.01 5.46 -14.70
C MET A 221 -3.02 5.48 -13.52
N ALA A 222 -2.75 6.66 -12.95
CA ALA A 222 -1.90 6.79 -11.75
C ALA A 222 -2.55 6.20 -10.50
N GLU A 223 -3.86 6.37 -10.32
CA GLU A 223 -4.64 5.80 -9.20
C GLU A 223 -4.67 4.27 -9.26
N GLN A 224 -4.90 3.69 -10.44
CA GLN A 224 -4.84 2.26 -10.66
C GLN A 224 -3.41 1.70 -10.50
N LEU A 225 -2.38 2.43 -10.96
CA LEU A 225 -0.98 2.05 -10.74
C LEU A 225 -0.64 2.01 -9.24
N LYS A 226 -1.01 3.04 -8.47
CA LYS A 226 -0.84 3.10 -7.01
C LYS A 226 -1.49 1.90 -6.29
N LYS A 227 -2.68 1.50 -6.74
CA LYS A 227 -3.43 0.33 -6.22
C LYS A 227 -2.88 -1.01 -6.71
N SER A 228 -1.99 -1.04 -7.70
CA SER A 228 -1.49 -2.27 -8.31
C SER A 228 -0.44 -2.98 -7.42
N PRO A 229 -0.29 -4.32 -7.53
CA PRO A 229 0.69 -5.08 -6.73
C PRO A 229 2.18 -4.80 -7.02
N ILE A 230 2.47 -3.96 -8.01
CA ILE A 230 3.83 -3.57 -8.44
C ILE A 230 4.25 -2.18 -7.93
N CYS A 231 3.31 -1.38 -7.41
CA CYS A 231 3.61 -0.14 -6.71
C CYS A 231 3.91 -0.45 -5.24
N GLU A 232 5.13 -0.16 -4.80
CA GLU A 232 5.56 -0.39 -3.42
C GLU A 232 6.57 0.67 -2.99
N ILE A 233 6.46 1.14 -1.76
CA ILE A 233 7.40 2.10 -1.17
C ILE A 233 8.55 1.28 -0.58
N LEU A 234 9.77 1.56 -1.01
CA LEU A 234 10.95 0.85 -0.54
C LEU A 234 11.45 1.43 0.79
N THR A 235 11.99 0.57 1.65
CA THR A 235 12.65 0.99 2.90
C THR A 235 13.88 1.86 2.58
N PRO A 236 14.17 2.94 3.34
CA PRO A 236 15.35 3.77 3.14
C PRO A 236 16.64 2.96 2.99
N GLY A 237 17.49 3.35 2.04
CA GLY A 237 18.74 2.64 1.73
C GLY A 237 18.59 1.43 0.80
N THR A 238 17.37 1.07 0.36
CA THR A 238 17.19 0.05 -0.70
C THR A 238 17.53 0.68 -2.07
N PRO A 239 18.54 0.19 -2.82
CA PRO A 239 18.90 0.75 -4.12
C PRO A 239 17.82 0.48 -5.17
N LEU A 240 17.64 1.41 -6.10
CA LEU A 240 16.67 1.27 -7.19
C LEU A 240 17.24 0.37 -8.31
N PRO A 241 16.41 -0.48 -8.95
CA PRO A 241 16.84 -1.26 -10.11
C PRO A 241 17.47 -0.42 -11.22
N GLY A 242 18.75 -0.65 -11.49
CA GLY A 242 19.49 0.05 -12.54
C GLY A 242 20.28 1.28 -12.08
N THR A 243 20.20 1.68 -10.80
CA THR A 243 21.19 2.61 -10.24
C THR A 243 22.47 1.83 -9.93
N THR A 244 23.55 2.11 -10.67
CA THR A 244 24.91 1.77 -10.24
C THR A 244 25.27 2.66 -9.07
N ASP A 245 25.63 2.08 -7.92
CA ASP A 245 25.92 2.84 -6.71
C ASP A 245 27.09 3.81 -6.93
N VAL A 246 26.78 5.11 -6.99
CA VAL A 246 27.70 6.11 -6.46
C VAL A 246 27.56 6.00 -4.95
N VAL A 247 28.33 5.09 -4.35
CA VAL A 247 28.49 5.04 -2.90
C VAL A 247 29.16 6.34 -2.50
N VAL A 248 28.38 7.33 -2.06
CA VAL A 248 28.89 8.42 -1.25
C VAL A 248 29.18 7.83 0.13
N ALA A 249 30.27 7.08 0.20
CA ALA A 249 30.89 6.71 1.45
C ALA A 249 31.34 8.01 2.11
N ASP A 250 30.95 8.20 3.36
CA ASP A 250 31.36 9.32 4.18
C ASP A 250 32.90 9.38 4.20
N GLU A 251 33.50 10.49 3.76
CA GLU A 251 34.96 10.63 3.70
C GLU A 251 35.53 10.82 5.11
N ASN A 252 35.59 9.74 5.89
CA ASN A 252 36.50 9.58 7.02
C ASN A 252 36.61 8.10 7.40
N LEU A 253 37.83 7.66 7.75
CA LEU A 253 38.22 6.27 8.09
C LEU A 253 38.38 5.33 6.87
N ILE A 254 39.59 5.28 6.31
CA ILE A 254 40.50 4.12 6.37
C ILE A 254 41.88 4.62 5.91
N ASP A 255 42.80 4.76 6.87
CA ASP A 255 44.23 4.75 6.60
C ASP A 255 44.76 3.36 7.00
N HIS A 256 45.91 2.97 6.44
CA HIS A 256 46.69 1.76 6.70
C HIS A 256 46.27 0.49 5.93
N LEU A 257 46.60 0.49 4.63
CA LEU A 257 47.13 -0.72 3.99
C LEU A 257 48.58 -0.98 4.45
N PRO A 258 49.07 -2.21 4.33
CA PRO A 258 50.32 -2.39 3.58
C PRO A 258 50.16 -3.32 2.36
N THR A 259 50.84 -2.92 1.29
CA THR A 259 50.68 -3.43 -0.08
C THR A 259 51.54 -4.66 -0.39
N ALA A 260 51.03 -5.60 -1.18
CA ALA A 260 51.81 -6.66 -1.83
C ALA A 260 51.43 -6.82 -3.32
N VAL A 261 52.12 -6.01 -4.12
CA VAL A 261 52.31 -5.91 -5.59
C VAL A 261 52.02 -7.13 -6.50
N SER A 262 51.68 -6.81 -7.76
CA SER A 262 51.73 -7.61 -9.02
C SER A 262 50.41 -8.25 -9.48
N SER A 263 50.03 -8.19 -10.77
CA SER A 263 50.59 -7.43 -11.91
C SER A 263 49.53 -7.18 -13.00
N GLU A 264 49.74 -6.13 -13.80
CA GLU A 264 48.85 -5.73 -14.89
C GLU A 264 48.84 -6.74 -16.05
N ASN A 265 47.71 -6.81 -16.78
CA ASN A 265 47.73 -6.77 -18.24
C ASN A 265 46.34 -6.45 -18.81
N VAL A 266 46.13 -5.18 -19.17
CA VAL A 266 45.08 -4.80 -20.11
C VAL A 266 45.52 -5.23 -21.50
N LYS A 267 44.64 -5.89 -22.27
CA LYS A 267 44.87 -6.06 -23.71
C LYS A 267 43.64 -5.65 -24.52
N VAL A 268 43.71 -4.42 -25.00
CA VAL A 268 42.90 -3.91 -26.12
C VAL A 268 43.12 -4.80 -27.34
N LEU A 269 42.06 -5.13 -28.06
CA LEU A 269 42.15 -5.66 -29.41
C LEU A 269 40.94 -5.22 -30.24
N GLU A 270 41.18 -4.33 -31.19
CA GLU A 270 40.23 -4.02 -32.27
C GLU A 270 41.01 -3.88 -33.59
N THR A 271 40.33 -4.18 -34.71
CA THR A 271 40.81 -4.17 -36.11
C THR A 271 41.86 -5.23 -36.50
N GLY A 272 41.41 -6.20 -37.31
CA GLY A 272 42.24 -7.32 -37.78
C GLY A 272 41.57 -8.24 -38.82
N GLN A 273 41.26 -7.67 -39.99
CA GLN A 273 40.91 -8.33 -41.27
C GLN A 273 39.51 -8.96 -41.47
N GLU A 274 39.06 -8.83 -42.72
CA GLU A 274 37.75 -9.24 -43.25
C GLU A 274 37.80 -10.61 -43.96
N LYS A 275 36.62 -11.22 -44.08
CA LYS A 275 36.13 -12.09 -45.17
C LYS A 275 37.15 -12.79 -46.10
N SER A 276 37.15 -14.11 -46.01
CA SER A 276 37.13 -15.01 -47.17
C SER A 276 36.27 -16.22 -46.78
N GLU A 277 35.02 -16.33 -47.26
CA GLU A 277 34.69 -17.06 -48.48
C GLU A 277 35.30 -18.47 -48.53
N ASP A 278 34.80 -19.36 -47.66
CA ASP A 278 34.90 -20.80 -47.89
C ASP A 278 34.11 -21.16 -49.15
N LYS A 279 34.83 -21.26 -50.26
CA LYS A 279 34.32 -21.89 -51.48
C LYS A 279 34.05 -23.36 -51.18
N LEU A 280 32.77 -23.72 -51.21
CA LEU A 280 32.33 -25.10 -51.41
C LEU A 280 33.08 -25.67 -52.61
N ILE A 281 33.93 -26.67 -52.36
CA ILE A 281 34.47 -27.52 -53.41
C ILE A 281 33.33 -28.46 -53.80
N ASP A 282 32.60 -28.09 -54.85
CA ASP A 282 31.75 -29.01 -55.59
C ASP A 282 32.63 -30.06 -56.27
N ASN A 283 33.03 -31.07 -55.50
CA ASN A 283 33.40 -32.36 -56.06
C ASN A 283 32.11 -32.99 -56.56
N ASP A 284 31.76 -32.67 -57.81
CA ASP A 284 30.70 -33.30 -58.60
C ASP A 284 31.13 -34.75 -58.91
N GLY A 285 31.10 -35.57 -57.87
CA GLY A 285 31.45 -36.98 -57.88
C GLY A 285 30.36 -37.76 -58.60
N VAL A 286 30.50 -37.79 -59.93
CA VAL A 286 29.66 -38.51 -60.90
C VAL A 286 29.00 -39.74 -60.26
N LEU A 287 27.70 -39.61 -59.98
CA LEU A 287 26.92 -40.67 -59.37
C LEU A 287 26.76 -41.80 -60.41
N ASP A 288 27.53 -42.87 -60.26
CA ASP A 288 27.54 -43.97 -61.21
C ASP A 288 26.26 -44.81 -61.11
N ILE A 289 25.25 -44.40 -61.88
CA ILE A 289 23.93 -45.04 -61.95
C ILE A 289 24.06 -46.51 -62.40
N ALA A 290 25.09 -46.86 -63.18
CA ALA A 290 25.29 -48.23 -63.67
C ALA A 290 25.57 -49.21 -62.52
N THR A 291 26.44 -48.88 -61.56
CA THR A 291 26.77 -49.75 -60.42
C THR A 291 25.68 -49.81 -59.35
N ILE A 292 24.89 -48.74 -59.16
CA ILE A 292 23.75 -48.75 -58.24
C ILE A 292 22.61 -49.65 -58.76
N VAL A 293 22.40 -49.70 -60.09
CA VAL A 293 21.37 -50.56 -60.71
C VAL A 293 21.83 -52.02 -60.82
N THR A 294 23.10 -52.31 -61.10
CA THR A 294 23.59 -53.71 -61.16
C THR A 294 23.83 -54.37 -59.81
N SER A 295 23.97 -53.61 -58.72
CA SER A 295 24.20 -54.15 -57.36
C SER A 295 22.92 -54.45 -56.56
N GLY A 296 21.75 -54.07 -57.05
CA GLY A 296 20.45 -54.39 -56.44
C GLY A 296 20.13 -53.68 -55.11
N LYS A 297 20.96 -52.71 -54.67
CA LYS A 297 20.84 -52.04 -53.36
C LYS A 297 20.30 -50.60 -53.43
N THR A 298 19.34 -50.35 -54.31
CA THR A 298 18.72 -49.03 -54.49
C THR A 298 17.97 -48.55 -53.25
N GLN A 299 17.31 -49.44 -52.51
CA GLN A 299 16.55 -49.07 -51.31
C GLN A 299 17.43 -48.60 -50.14
N ASP A 300 18.60 -49.23 -49.91
CA ASP A 300 19.49 -48.89 -48.80
C ASP A 300 20.01 -47.45 -48.89
N PHE A 301 20.31 -46.97 -50.10
CA PHE A 301 20.80 -45.60 -50.33
C PHE A 301 19.70 -44.55 -50.13
N LEU A 302 18.48 -44.83 -50.62
CA LEU A 302 17.30 -43.99 -50.40
C LEU A 302 16.96 -43.89 -48.90
N ALA A 303 16.93 -45.03 -48.21
CA ALA A 303 16.68 -45.09 -46.77
C ALA A 303 17.75 -44.32 -45.96
N LYS A 304 19.03 -44.42 -46.33
CA LYS A 304 20.11 -43.68 -45.66
C LYS A 304 19.99 -42.16 -45.86
N LYS A 305 19.67 -41.71 -47.08
CA LYS A 305 19.49 -40.28 -47.40
C LYS A 305 18.22 -39.69 -46.77
N GLU A 306 17.16 -40.49 -46.64
CA GLU A 306 15.96 -40.08 -45.91
C GLU A 306 16.21 -39.98 -44.40
N LYS A 307 16.91 -40.95 -43.81
CA LYS A 307 17.30 -40.92 -42.39
C LYS A 307 18.13 -39.69 -42.05
N GLU A 308 19.13 -39.36 -42.88
CA GLU A 308 19.95 -38.14 -42.72
C GLU A 308 19.12 -36.85 -42.78
N LYS A 309 18.12 -36.79 -43.68
CA LYS A 309 17.20 -35.66 -43.79
C LYS A 309 16.28 -35.54 -42.56
N GLN A 310 15.80 -36.66 -42.02
CA GLN A 310 14.99 -36.71 -40.80
C GLN A 310 15.80 -36.28 -39.56
N GLU A 311 17.04 -36.76 -39.44
CA GLU A 311 17.95 -36.42 -38.34
C GLU A 311 18.32 -34.92 -38.34
N ARG A 312 18.61 -34.35 -39.52
CA ARG A 312 18.87 -32.90 -39.67
C ARG A 312 17.63 -32.03 -39.41
N ALA A 313 16.43 -32.55 -39.67
CA ALA A 313 15.17 -31.88 -39.31
C ALA A 313 14.90 -31.95 -37.79
N ALA A 314 15.16 -33.10 -37.15
CA ALA A 314 15.06 -33.28 -35.71
C ALA A 314 16.02 -32.36 -34.95
N ALA A 315 17.29 -32.26 -35.40
CA ALA A 315 18.28 -31.36 -34.80
C ALA A 315 17.86 -29.88 -34.86
N ARG A 316 17.30 -29.42 -35.99
CA ARG A 316 16.76 -28.06 -36.14
C ARG A 316 15.51 -27.79 -35.30
N LYS A 317 14.69 -28.81 -35.06
CA LYS A 317 13.54 -28.70 -34.15
C LYS A 317 14.02 -28.62 -32.69
N ALA A 318 14.95 -29.49 -32.29
CA ALA A 318 15.51 -29.52 -30.96
C ALA A 318 16.20 -28.21 -30.56
N THR A 319 16.98 -27.57 -31.44
CA THR A 319 17.57 -26.25 -31.15
C THR A 319 16.51 -25.16 -30.99
N ARG A 320 15.50 -25.11 -31.85
CA ARG A 320 14.42 -24.10 -31.74
C ARG A 320 13.55 -24.32 -30.48
N ASP A 321 13.32 -25.56 -30.10
CA ASP A 321 12.52 -25.89 -28.92
C ASP A 321 13.35 -25.66 -27.63
N ALA A 322 14.68 -25.86 -27.66
CA ALA A 322 15.59 -25.48 -26.58
C ALA A 322 15.73 -23.95 -26.41
N GLU A 323 15.87 -23.20 -27.50
CA GLU A 323 15.91 -21.72 -27.48
C GLU A 323 14.60 -21.12 -26.94
N LYS A 324 13.45 -21.71 -27.32
CA LYS A 324 12.15 -21.37 -26.71
C LYS A 324 12.07 -21.76 -25.23
N ALA A 325 12.57 -22.92 -24.84
CA ALA A 325 12.59 -23.36 -23.44
C ALA A 325 13.47 -22.43 -22.59
N GLU A 326 14.63 -22.00 -23.10
CA GLU A 326 15.53 -21.06 -22.43
C GLU A 326 14.93 -19.65 -22.31
N ALA A 327 14.29 -19.13 -23.37
CA ALA A 327 13.55 -17.88 -23.32
C ALA A 327 12.39 -17.94 -22.30
N THR A 328 11.64 -19.05 -22.26
CA THR A 328 10.56 -19.27 -21.29
C THR A 328 11.11 -19.40 -19.87
N ALA A 329 12.28 -20.04 -19.69
CA ALA A 329 12.97 -20.15 -18.41
C ALA A 329 13.53 -18.79 -17.93
N ALA A 330 13.98 -17.93 -18.83
CA ALA A 330 14.43 -16.57 -18.52
C ALA A 330 13.25 -15.70 -18.03
N VAL A 331 12.10 -15.76 -18.71
CA VAL A 331 10.85 -15.12 -18.25
C VAL A 331 10.45 -15.65 -16.88
N ASN A 332 10.45 -16.98 -16.67
CA ASN A 332 10.12 -17.58 -15.38
C ASN A 332 11.13 -17.22 -14.25
N LYS A 333 12.43 -17.05 -14.56
CA LYS A 333 13.42 -16.53 -13.61
C LYS A 333 13.12 -15.08 -13.23
N GLN A 334 12.76 -14.21 -14.19
CA GLN A 334 12.34 -12.84 -13.89
C GLN A 334 11.04 -12.79 -13.07
N VAL A 335 10.09 -13.70 -13.32
CA VAL A 335 8.85 -13.84 -12.54
C VAL A 335 9.12 -14.27 -11.08
N LYS A 336 10.25 -14.93 -10.79
CA LYS A 336 10.68 -15.31 -9.42
C LYS A 336 11.49 -14.23 -8.67
N LEU A 337 12.03 -13.21 -9.35
CA LEU A 337 12.72 -12.10 -8.67
C LEU A 337 11.72 -11.21 -7.90
N PRO A 338 12.04 -10.70 -6.69
CA PRO A 338 11.28 -9.64 -6.04
C PRO A 338 11.07 -8.43 -6.95
N ASN A 339 9.92 -7.75 -6.83
CA ASN A 339 9.60 -6.60 -7.68
C ASN A 339 10.67 -5.50 -7.58
N SER A 340 11.13 -5.19 -6.37
CA SER A 340 12.28 -4.32 -6.06
C SER A 340 13.62 -4.67 -6.73
N LYS A 341 13.76 -5.81 -7.42
CA LYS A 341 14.95 -6.18 -8.20
C LYS A 341 14.74 -6.17 -9.71
N ARG A 342 13.52 -5.91 -10.19
CA ARG A 342 13.21 -5.86 -11.63
C ARG A 342 13.38 -4.43 -12.15
N PRO A 343 14.09 -4.19 -13.26
CA PRO A 343 14.20 -2.84 -13.82
C PRO A 343 12.82 -2.29 -14.22
N ARG A 344 11.97 -3.15 -14.78
CA ARG A 344 10.63 -2.80 -15.26
C ARG A 344 9.59 -3.86 -14.89
N ALA A 345 8.32 -3.47 -14.89
CA ALA A 345 7.18 -4.32 -14.62
C ALA A 345 5.98 -3.92 -15.52
N ILE A 346 5.12 -4.88 -15.83
CA ILE A 346 3.92 -4.65 -16.64
C ILE A 346 2.78 -4.23 -15.70
N PHE A 347 2.37 -2.97 -15.81
CA PHE A 347 1.13 -2.45 -15.26
C PHE A 347 -0.03 -2.84 -16.19
N HIS A 348 -1.14 -3.32 -15.63
CA HIS A 348 -2.33 -3.70 -16.38
C HIS A 348 -3.39 -2.65 -16.07
N TYR A 349 -3.62 -1.74 -17.02
CA TYR A 349 -4.62 -0.67 -16.90
C TYR A 349 -5.97 -1.15 -17.44
N GLU A 350 -7.06 -0.79 -16.77
CA GLU A 350 -8.42 -1.16 -17.17
C GLU A 350 -9.28 0.10 -17.32
N GLU A 351 -9.77 0.37 -18.54
CA GLU A 351 -10.63 1.52 -18.86
C GLU A 351 -12.06 1.07 -19.16
N ILE A 352 -13.06 1.73 -18.57
CA ILE A 352 -14.48 1.49 -18.86
C ILE A 352 -14.93 2.48 -19.93
N ILE A 353 -15.19 1.98 -21.14
CA ILE A 353 -15.62 2.76 -22.28
C ILE A 353 -17.14 2.99 -22.19
N LYS A 354 -17.56 4.21 -21.80
CA LYS A 354 -18.99 4.59 -21.69
C LYS A 354 -19.74 4.67 -23.03
N THR A 355 -19.05 4.72 -24.18
CA THR A 355 -19.67 4.73 -25.52
C THR A 355 -18.85 3.92 -26.52
N LEU A 356 -19.47 2.94 -27.21
CA LEU A 356 -18.80 2.14 -28.24
C LEU A 356 -18.25 3.05 -29.35
N PRO A 357 -16.96 2.94 -29.72
CA PRO A 357 -16.44 3.65 -30.88
C PRO A 357 -17.15 3.14 -32.15
N ASN A 358 -17.64 4.08 -32.95
CA ASN A 358 -18.50 3.79 -34.09
C ASN A 358 -17.66 3.31 -35.30
N VAL A 359 -17.21 2.04 -35.27
CA VAL A 359 -16.35 1.44 -36.31
C VAL A 359 -17.15 1.07 -37.57
N ARG A 360 -17.67 2.09 -38.26
CA ARG A 360 -18.15 2.01 -39.65
C ARG A 360 -17.90 3.32 -40.39
N ASN A 361 -16.74 3.42 -41.05
CA ASN A 361 -16.54 3.91 -42.44
C ASN A 361 -15.14 4.52 -42.64
N SER A 362 -14.19 3.70 -43.09
CA SER A 362 -13.10 4.14 -43.96
C SER A 362 -12.81 3.01 -44.95
N ASN A 363 -13.36 3.12 -46.16
CA ASN A 363 -13.23 2.12 -47.20
C ASN A 363 -11.94 2.31 -48.01
N THR A 364 -11.07 1.28 -47.97
CA THR A 364 -10.39 0.63 -49.12
C THR A 364 -9.31 1.40 -49.92
N PRO A 365 -8.49 0.70 -50.74
CA PRO A 365 -8.28 -0.76 -50.94
C PRO A 365 -6.85 -1.21 -50.49
N GLU A 366 -6.36 -2.46 -50.58
CA GLU A 366 -6.66 -3.59 -51.46
C GLU A 366 -6.15 -4.93 -50.85
N SER A 367 -6.98 -5.99 -50.81
CA SER A 367 -6.74 -7.34 -51.42
C SER A 367 -5.52 -8.22 -51.00
N GLN A 368 -5.50 -9.57 -51.04
CA GLN A 368 -6.41 -10.72 -51.31
C GLN A 368 -5.61 -12.03 -50.96
N ASN A 369 -6.09 -13.27 -50.76
CA ASN A 369 -7.45 -13.85 -50.65
C ASN A 369 -7.46 -15.23 -49.92
N ILE A 370 -8.47 -15.47 -49.08
CA ILE A 370 -9.37 -16.66 -49.00
C ILE A 370 -8.81 -18.12 -49.10
N SER A 371 -9.08 -18.93 -48.06
CA SER A 371 -9.89 -20.19 -48.13
C SER A 371 -10.23 -20.66 -46.70
N ASN A 372 -11.47 -20.76 -46.20
CA ASN A 372 -12.75 -21.39 -46.60
C ASN A 372 -13.02 -22.79 -45.99
N ALA A 373 -14.18 -22.89 -45.32
CA ALA A 373 -14.97 -24.10 -44.98
C ALA A 373 -14.39 -25.06 -43.90
N ALA A 374 -15.19 -25.78 -43.09
CA ALA A 374 -16.66 -25.92 -43.06
C ALA A 374 -17.22 -26.11 -41.63
N MET A 375 -18.53 -25.84 -41.46
CA MET A 375 -19.34 -26.31 -40.32
C MET A 375 -19.90 -27.71 -40.63
N VAL A 376 -20.09 -28.56 -39.60
CA VAL A 376 -21.06 -29.67 -39.61
C VAL A 376 -21.74 -29.76 -38.22
N GLU A 377 -22.99 -30.20 -38.21
CA GLU A 377 -23.98 -30.04 -37.15
C GLU A 377 -23.94 -31.06 -35.99
N THR A 378 -24.73 -30.71 -34.98
CA THR A 378 -25.23 -31.44 -33.79
C THR A 378 -25.52 -32.94 -33.92
N THR A 379 -25.41 -33.67 -32.79
CA THR A 379 -26.54 -34.44 -32.20
C THR A 379 -26.25 -34.86 -30.75
N ASN A 380 -27.30 -34.98 -29.93
CA ASN A 380 -27.26 -35.45 -28.53
C ASN A 380 -27.07 -36.97 -28.43
N THR A 381 -26.53 -37.49 -27.32
CA THR A 381 -27.28 -38.27 -26.29
C THR A 381 -26.39 -38.64 -25.09
N GLU A 382 -27.06 -38.94 -23.97
CA GLU A 382 -26.49 -39.34 -22.68
C GLU A 382 -25.89 -40.76 -22.71
N ASP A 383 -24.81 -41.02 -21.97
CA ASP A 383 -24.76 -42.15 -21.03
C ASP A 383 -23.54 -42.12 -20.09
N ALA A 384 -23.72 -42.69 -18.89
CA ALA A 384 -22.69 -43.08 -17.93
C ALA A 384 -22.93 -44.58 -17.58
N PRO A 385 -22.01 -45.38 -16.99
CA PRO A 385 -20.91 -44.93 -16.12
C PRO A 385 -19.57 -45.73 -16.15
N ASN A 386 -18.54 -45.11 -15.55
CA ASN A 386 -17.53 -45.71 -14.66
C ASN A 386 -16.93 -47.12 -14.95
N VAL A 387 -15.70 -47.16 -15.45
CA VAL A 387 -14.72 -48.24 -15.17
C VAL A 387 -13.31 -47.65 -15.01
N ALA A 388 -12.65 -47.90 -13.88
CA ALA A 388 -11.21 -47.68 -13.73
C ALA A 388 -10.43 -48.93 -14.20
N PRO A 389 -9.21 -48.76 -14.72
CA PRO A 389 -8.13 -49.47 -14.05
C PRO A 389 -6.86 -48.65 -13.83
N THR A 390 -6.25 -48.91 -12.69
CA THR A 390 -4.87 -48.58 -12.34
C THR A 390 -3.86 -49.19 -13.32
N SER A 391 -2.85 -48.41 -13.71
CA SER A 391 -1.49 -48.95 -13.92
C SER A 391 -0.45 -47.87 -13.64
N GLU A 392 0.55 -48.22 -12.84
CA GLU A 392 1.63 -47.33 -12.46
C GLU A 392 2.60 -47.14 -13.64
N SER A 393 3.02 -45.90 -13.89
CA SER A 393 4.29 -45.64 -14.57
C SER A 393 4.89 -44.35 -14.01
N THR A 394 6.18 -44.41 -13.71
CA THR A 394 6.94 -43.40 -12.96
C THR A 394 7.10 -42.12 -13.78
N VAL A 395 6.63 -40.98 -13.26
CA VAL A 395 6.90 -39.64 -13.79
C VAL A 395 7.74 -38.86 -12.80
N SER A 396 8.74 -38.13 -13.31
CA SER A 396 9.64 -37.27 -12.57
C SER A 396 8.90 -36.18 -11.79
N VAL A 397 9.29 -35.98 -10.52
CA VAL A 397 8.66 -35.00 -9.61
C VAL A 397 8.77 -33.54 -10.11
N GLU A 398 9.71 -33.27 -11.03
CA GLU A 398 9.95 -31.93 -11.59
C GLU A 398 8.95 -31.54 -12.70
N ASP A 399 8.47 -32.51 -13.50
CA ASP A 399 7.51 -32.26 -14.59
C ASP A 399 6.12 -31.92 -14.05
N ASP A 400 5.71 -32.57 -12.96
CA ASP A 400 4.38 -32.43 -12.35
C ASP A 400 4.16 -31.03 -11.74
N VAL A 401 5.22 -30.37 -11.27
CA VAL A 401 5.18 -28.97 -10.82
C VAL A 401 5.07 -28.01 -12.00
N ALA A 402 5.85 -28.24 -13.07
CA ALA A 402 5.81 -27.40 -14.27
C ALA A 402 4.45 -27.47 -14.98
N GLN A 403 3.85 -28.67 -15.09
CA GLN A 403 2.53 -28.86 -15.67
C GLN A 403 1.42 -28.22 -14.82
N LYS A 404 1.47 -28.33 -13.49
CA LYS A 404 0.53 -27.62 -12.59
C LYS A 404 0.66 -26.11 -12.67
N GLU A 405 1.87 -25.58 -12.83
CA GLU A 405 2.10 -24.15 -12.98
C GLU A 405 1.62 -23.64 -14.36
N GLN A 406 1.86 -24.39 -15.44
CA GLN A 406 1.30 -24.10 -16.77
C GLN A 406 -0.23 -24.19 -16.81
N GLN A 407 -0.85 -25.21 -16.20
CA GLN A 407 -2.32 -25.30 -16.08
C GLN A 407 -2.89 -24.14 -15.25
N LYS A 408 -2.19 -23.68 -14.21
CA LYS A 408 -2.60 -22.53 -13.40
C LYS A 408 -2.50 -21.21 -14.19
N VAL A 409 -1.49 -21.05 -15.05
CA VAL A 409 -1.37 -19.91 -15.98
C VAL A 409 -2.46 -19.99 -17.05
N ALA A 410 -2.64 -21.13 -17.72
CA ALA A 410 -3.67 -21.34 -18.72
C ALA A 410 -5.09 -21.11 -18.18
N ARG A 411 -5.40 -21.61 -16.97
CA ARG A 411 -6.69 -21.36 -16.31
C ARG A 411 -6.87 -19.91 -15.85
N LYS A 412 -5.79 -19.17 -15.61
CA LYS A 412 -5.81 -17.72 -15.33
C LYS A 412 -6.00 -16.92 -16.63
N GLU A 413 -5.43 -17.38 -17.74
CA GLU A 413 -5.57 -16.84 -19.10
C GLU A 413 -7.00 -17.07 -19.63
N GLU A 414 -7.56 -18.26 -19.42
CA GLU A 414 -8.93 -18.64 -19.78
C GLU A 414 -9.95 -17.86 -18.95
N LYS A 415 -9.74 -17.73 -17.63
CA LYS A 415 -10.52 -16.85 -16.75
C LYS A 415 -10.26 -15.35 -16.97
N ARG A 416 -9.21 -14.99 -17.72
CA ARG A 416 -8.98 -13.62 -18.21
C ARG A 416 -9.84 -13.38 -19.45
N LYS A 417 -9.76 -14.27 -20.45
CA LYS A 417 -10.59 -14.20 -21.66
C LYS A 417 -12.07 -14.23 -21.35
N SER A 418 -12.54 -15.13 -20.47
CA SER A 418 -13.95 -15.15 -20.09
C SER A 418 -14.43 -13.82 -19.50
N ARG A 419 -13.60 -13.13 -18.70
CA ARG A 419 -13.93 -11.81 -18.14
C ARG A 419 -13.89 -10.68 -19.15
N GLU A 420 -13.08 -10.81 -20.21
CA GLU A 420 -12.98 -9.86 -21.31
C GLU A 420 -14.14 -10.07 -22.31
N ASP A 421 -14.57 -11.33 -22.52
CA ASP A 421 -15.77 -11.70 -23.28
C ASP A 421 -17.07 -11.34 -22.55
N ASP A 422 -17.12 -11.51 -21.21
CA ASP A 422 -18.28 -11.16 -20.36
C ASP A 422 -18.55 -9.64 -20.29
N ASN A 423 -17.58 -8.78 -20.66
CA ASN A 423 -17.68 -7.34 -20.41
C ASN A 423 -17.10 -6.48 -21.57
N PRO A 424 -17.82 -6.36 -22.71
CA PRO A 424 -17.32 -5.74 -23.95
C PRO A 424 -17.05 -4.22 -23.86
N TYR A 425 -17.33 -3.59 -22.72
CA TYR A 425 -17.03 -2.18 -22.44
C TYR A 425 -15.70 -1.98 -21.70
N LEU A 426 -15.02 -3.05 -21.28
CA LEU A 426 -13.76 -2.98 -20.52
C LEU A 426 -12.55 -3.14 -21.45
N LEU A 427 -11.80 -2.07 -21.66
CA LEU A 427 -10.55 -2.10 -22.43
C LEU A 427 -9.35 -2.23 -21.48
N ARG A 428 -8.70 -3.40 -21.50
CA ARG A 428 -7.39 -3.57 -20.83
C ARG A 428 -6.24 -3.10 -21.73
N ARG A 429 -5.29 -2.34 -21.16
CA ARG A 429 -4.01 -2.00 -21.79
C ARG A 429 -2.85 -2.40 -20.89
N ASP A 430 -1.88 -3.11 -21.44
CA ASP A 430 -0.63 -3.46 -20.74
C ASP A 430 0.42 -2.36 -20.98
N ILE A 431 1.00 -1.82 -19.92
CA ILE A 431 1.89 -0.65 -19.92
C ILE A 431 3.17 -0.97 -19.17
N GLU A 432 4.34 -0.66 -19.76
CA GLU A 432 5.64 -0.91 -19.14
C GLU A 432 6.05 0.24 -18.20
N VAL A 433 6.17 -0.05 -16.90
CA VAL A 433 6.57 0.91 -15.85
C VAL A 433 7.93 0.52 -15.28
N GLY A 434 8.84 1.48 -15.18
CA GLY A 434 10.19 1.32 -14.62
C GLY A 434 10.22 1.63 -13.13
N THR A 435 11.25 2.34 -12.68
CA THR A 435 11.47 2.72 -11.27
C THR A 435 10.41 3.65 -10.70
N GLU A 436 9.59 4.30 -11.53
CA GLU A 436 8.54 5.25 -11.12
C GLU A 436 7.55 4.61 -10.13
N ARG A 437 7.32 3.28 -10.25
CA ARG A 437 6.47 2.49 -9.34
C ARG A 437 6.97 2.41 -7.89
N PHE A 438 8.20 2.87 -7.62
CA PHE A 438 8.77 2.97 -6.28
C PHE A 438 8.78 4.41 -5.73
N GLN A 439 8.43 5.40 -6.56
CA GLN A 439 8.63 6.83 -6.29
C GLN A 439 7.34 7.58 -5.92
N ALA A 440 6.25 6.84 -5.68
CA ALA A 440 4.95 7.39 -5.27
C ALA A 440 5.03 8.24 -3.99
N ALA A 441 5.98 7.95 -3.09
CA ALA A 441 6.19 8.62 -1.81
C ALA A 441 7.62 9.21 -1.66
N GLU A 442 8.19 9.67 -2.78
CA GLU A 442 9.51 10.31 -2.84
C GLU A 442 9.45 11.80 -2.41
N ASN A 443 10.50 12.61 -2.68
CA ASN A 443 10.57 14.04 -2.41
C ASN A 443 10.26 14.45 -0.96
N GLY A 444 10.68 13.65 0.01
CA GLY A 444 10.45 13.93 1.43
C GLY A 444 9.00 13.73 1.88
N TYR A 445 8.13 13.10 1.07
CA TYR A 445 6.75 12.78 1.47
C TYR A 445 6.71 11.96 2.76
N MET A 446 7.48 10.86 2.84
CA MET A 446 7.53 10.02 4.04
C MET A 446 8.25 10.71 5.20
N ASP A 447 9.21 11.59 4.89
CA ASP A 447 9.93 12.40 5.87
C ASP A 447 9.00 13.40 6.55
N ALA A 448 8.13 14.07 5.80
CA ALA A 448 7.15 15.02 6.35
C ALA A 448 6.20 14.34 7.34
N ILE A 449 5.80 13.09 7.07
CA ILE A 449 5.00 12.27 8.00
C ILE A 449 5.82 11.90 9.24
N ALA A 450 7.07 11.47 9.08
CA ALA A 450 7.97 11.14 10.19
C ALA A 450 8.26 12.36 11.10
N ASP A 451 8.53 13.52 10.50
CA ASP A 451 8.68 14.82 11.17
C ASP A 451 7.43 15.22 11.93
N ALA A 452 6.24 15.04 11.34
CA ALA A 452 4.98 15.36 12.00
C ALA A 452 4.69 14.42 13.18
N VAL A 453 5.00 13.12 13.07
CA VAL A 453 4.95 12.17 14.20
C VAL A 453 5.86 12.61 15.33
N TYR A 454 7.13 12.93 15.01
CA TYR A 454 8.09 13.39 16.01
C TYR A 454 7.63 14.67 16.72
N ARG A 455 7.19 15.69 15.97
CA ARG A 455 6.72 16.97 16.53
C ARG A 455 5.46 16.78 17.39
N THR A 456 4.53 15.93 16.96
CA THR A 456 3.29 15.66 17.71
C THR A 456 3.60 14.98 19.05
N ILE A 457 4.43 13.94 19.06
CA ILE A 457 4.82 13.27 20.31
C ILE A 457 5.67 14.18 21.21
N LEU A 458 6.55 15.02 20.62
CA LEU A 458 7.33 16.01 21.36
C LEU A 458 6.47 17.07 22.06
N SER A 459 5.29 17.39 21.50
CA SER A 459 4.34 18.35 22.09
C SER A 459 3.45 17.78 23.22
N ILE A 460 3.56 16.49 23.57
CA ILE A 460 2.88 15.96 24.77
C ILE A 460 3.53 16.57 26.01
N ASP A 461 2.76 17.29 26.84
CA ASP A 461 3.27 17.97 28.05
C ASP A 461 3.93 17.00 29.04
N ASP A 462 3.31 15.86 29.29
CA ASP A 462 3.84 14.83 30.17
C ASP A 462 4.96 14.03 29.47
N ILE A 463 6.19 14.41 29.80
CA ILE A 463 7.42 13.78 29.29
C ILE A 463 7.45 12.27 29.56
N SER A 464 6.88 11.80 30.68
CA SER A 464 6.92 10.38 31.05
C SER A 464 6.13 9.50 30.05
N LYS A 465 5.05 10.04 29.48
CA LYS A 465 4.16 9.35 28.54
C LYS A 465 4.64 9.39 27.10
N ARG A 466 5.65 10.21 26.77
CA ARG A 466 6.20 10.29 25.40
C ARG A 466 6.76 8.96 24.93
N GLN A 467 7.39 8.18 25.81
CA GLN A 467 7.92 6.87 25.42
C GLN A 467 6.80 5.88 25.10
N ASP A 468 5.68 5.91 25.83
CA ASP A 468 4.49 5.11 25.49
C ASP A 468 3.94 5.54 24.12
N ALA A 469 3.79 6.84 23.88
CA ALA A 469 3.33 7.35 22.58
C ALA A 469 4.21 6.89 21.39
N TRP A 470 5.50 6.58 21.63
CA TRP A 470 6.43 5.98 20.66
C TRP A 470 6.38 4.45 20.56
N GLU A 471 6.00 3.74 21.63
CA GLU A 471 5.83 2.27 21.61
C GLU A 471 4.44 1.85 21.09
N TYR A 472 3.46 2.75 21.17
CA TYR A 472 2.07 2.51 20.80
C TYR A 472 1.68 3.24 19.49
N LEU A 473 2.49 3.14 18.43
CA LEU A 473 2.13 3.69 17.13
C LEU A 473 1.04 2.84 16.44
N ILE A 474 0.03 3.50 15.88
CA ILE A 474 -1.04 2.90 15.07
C ILE A 474 -1.01 3.55 13.69
N ILE A 475 -1.11 2.74 12.62
CA ILE A 475 -1.38 3.24 11.26
C ILE A 475 -2.78 2.80 10.87
N CYS A 476 -3.58 3.75 10.38
CA CYS A 476 -4.85 3.51 9.71
C CYS A 476 -4.95 4.42 8.45
N GLY A 477 -6.13 4.48 7.85
CA GLY A 477 -6.39 5.22 6.62
C GLY A 477 -6.01 4.44 5.36
N MET A 478 -6.87 4.47 4.35
CA MET A 478 -6.71 3.69 3.11
C MET A 478 -5.50 4.10 2.26
N GLY A 479 -4.91 5.27 2.50
CA GLY A 479 -3.64 5.68 1.88
C GLY A 479 -2.45 4.83 2.37
N SER A 480 -2.49 4.29 3.59
CA SER A 480 -1.43 3.43 4.12
C SER A 480 -1.34 2.04 3.46
N LYS A 481 -2.33 1.68 2.63
CA LYS A 481 -2.46 0.37 1.97
C LYS A 481 -1.38 0.09 0.92
N VAL A 482 -0.67 1.13 0.43
CA VAL A 482 0.44 0.96 -0.51
C VAL A 482 1.52 0.08 0.13
N ARG A 483 1.95 -0.96 -0.58
CA ARG A 483 2.89 -1.94 -0.02
C ARG A 483 4.17 -1.24 0.45
N GLY A 484 4.67 -1.65 1.63
CA GLY A 484 5.91 -1.12 2.20
C GLY A 484 5.77 0.22 2.92
N PHE A 485 4.60 0.90 2.87
CA PHE A 485 4.38 2.18 3.57
C PHE A 485 4.77 2.11 5.06
N LYS A 486 4.26 1.11 5.79
CA LYS A 486 4.53 0.90 7.22
C LYS A 486 6.03 0.68 7.49
N ASP A 487 6.68 -0.15 6.70
CA ASP A 487 8.08 -0.54 6.90
C ASP A 487 9.05 0.60 6.53
N ALA A 488 8.72 1.37 5.48
CA ALA A 488 9.44 2.58 5.11
C ALA A 488 9.31 3.67 6.19
N LEU A 489 8.10 3.93 6.70
CA LEU A 489 7.89 4.87 7.80
C LEU A 489 8.64 4.44 9.07
N LEU A 490 8.58 3.15 9.43
CA LEU A 490 9.34 2.61 10.56
C LEU A 490 10.84 2.77 10.37
N GLY A 491 11.35 2.56 9.15
CA GLY A 491 12.75 2.75 8.79
C GLY A 491 13.20 4.20 8.99
N ILE A 492 12.42 5.17 8.51
CA ILE A 492 12.73 6.61 8.66
C ILE A 492 12.68 7.03 10.13
N LEU A 493 11.63 6.62 10.87
CA LEU A 493 11.50 6.95 12.29
C LEU A 493 12.69 6.43 13.11
N ASN A 494 13.12 5.19 12.86
CA ASN A 494 14.30 4.63 13.54
C ASN A 494 15.60 5.30 13.10
N SER A 495 15.80 5.61 11.81
CA SER A 495 17.04 6.22 11.33
C SER A 495 17.22 7.67 11.77
N ARG A 496 16.12 8.43 11.95
CA ARG A 496 16.17 9.85 12.33
C ARG A 496 16.03 10.13 13.83
N TYR A 497 15.19 9.37 14.53
CA TYR A 497 14.71 9.75 15.87
C TYR A 497 15.07 8.78 16.99
N LEU A 498 15.54 7.56 16.70
CA LEU A 498 15.88 6.58 17.74
C LEU A 498 17.15 6.97 18.51
N VAL A 499 16.99 7.29 19.80
CA VAL A 499 18.11 7.63 20.70
C VAL A 499 18.81 6.34 21.16
N THR A 500 19.91 6.02 20.49
CA THR A 500 20.75 4.85 20.80
C THR A 500 21.74 5.16 21.93
N PRO A 501 22.02 4.24 22.88
CA PRO A 501 22.95 4.50 24.00
C PRO A 501 24.36 5.00 23.61
N SER A 502 24.82 4.66 22.41
CA SER A 502 26.13 5.06 21.89
C SER A 502 26.22 6.57 21.57
N SER A 503 25.15 7.22 21.10
CA SER A 503 25.19 8.65 20.76
C SER A 503 25.12 9.55 22.00
N ALA A 504 24.44 9.11 23.06
CA ALA A 504 24.38 9.83 24.34
C ALA A 504 25.72 9.80 25.11
N SER A 505 26.58 8.80 24.87
CA SER A 505 27.87 8.66 25.55
C SER A 505 28.97 9.58 25.03
N ILE A 506 28.83 10.10 23.80
CA ILE A 506 29.84 10.96 23.16
C ILE A 506 29.81 12.38 23.75
N PHE A 507 28.62 12.94 24.02
CA PHE A 507 28.47 14.33 24.48
C PHE A 507 28.60 14.55 26.00
N ASN A 508 28.44 13.52 26.82
CA ASN A 508 28.47 13.66 28.28
C ASN A 508 29.88 13.56 28.90
N ASN A 509 30.94 13.36 28.10
CA ASN A 509 32.30 13.15 28.59
C ASN A 509 33.28 14.30 28.27
N GLU A 510 32.82 15.38 27.62
CA GLU A 510 33.63 16.57 27.29
C GLU A 510 33.38 17.77 28.22
N LEU A 511 33.20 17.52 29.52
CA LEU A 511 33.44 18.55 30.53
C LEU A 511 34.94 18.55 30.87
N PRO A 512 35.72 19.58 30.47
CA PRO A 512 37.14 19.64 30.80
C PRO A 512 37.30 19.80 32.32
N SER A 513 37.65 18.70 32.97
CA SER A 513 37.94 18.62 34.41
C SER A 513 39.28 19.30 34.73
N ASN A 514 39.34 20.62 34.56
CA ASN A 514 40.56 21.41 34.77
C ASN A 514 40.27 22.78 35.43
N LEU A 515 39.27 22.82 36.31
CA LEU A 515 39.01 23.96 37.20
C LEU A 515 39.45 23.60 38.62
N GLY A 516 40.75 23.75 38.89
CA GLY A 516 41.32 23.55 40.23
C GLY A 516 40.85 24.64 41.19
N THR A 517 40.04 24.27 42.18
CA THR A 517 39.74 25.12 43.34
C THR A 517 40.98 25.24 44.24
N PRO A 518 41.49 26.45 44.52
CA PRO A 518 42.65 26.60 45.39
C PRO A 518 42.24 26.56 46.87
N THR A 519 42.44 25.43 47.53
CA THR A 519 42.36 25.35 49.00
C THR A 519 43.68 25.80 49.63
N THR A 520 43.59 26.85 50.43
CA THR A 520 44.74 27.53 51.06
C THR A 520 45.07 26.91 52.43
N ASN A 521 46.36 26.70 52.69
CA ASN A 521 47.04 26.46 53.99
C ASN A 521 46.75 25.16 54.78
N GLY A 522 47.83 24.44 55.11
CA GLY A 522 47.87 23.54 56.28
C GLY A 522 48.95 22.46 56.23
N ALA A 523 50.11 22.71 56.84
CA ALA A 523 51.27 21.82 57.00
C ALA A 523 50.96 20.38 57.52
N MET A 524 51.79 19.33 57.38
CA MET A 524 53.27 19.21 57.40
C MET A 524 53.78 17.99 56.60
N THR A 525 55.02 18.08 56.06
CA THR A 525 55.87 16.93 55.67
C THR A 525 56.63 16.36 56.89
N PRO A 526 57.01 15.07 56.93
CA PRO A 526 58.32 14.62 56.38
C PRO A 526 58.31 13.15 55.85
N ILE A 527 59.29 12.53 55.17
CA ILE A 527 60.56 12.81 54.45
C ILE A 527 61.01 11.46 53.80
N GLY A 528 61.74 11.50 52.68
CA GLY A 528 62.67 10.43 52.23
C GLY A 528 62.24 9.64 50.99
N SER A 529 63.11 9.35 50.00
CA SER A 529 64.49 9.82 49.74
C SER A 529 64.86 9.60 48.25
N MET A 530 65.58 10.55 47.65
CA MET A 530 66.12 10.57 46.26
C MET A 530 67.39 9.65 46.14
N PRO A 531 68.09 9.44 44.97
CA PRO A 531 68.15 10.30 43.76
C PRO A 531 68.46 9.71 42.33
N SER A 532 68.22 10.54 41.28
CA SER A 532 69.02 10.73 40.02
C SER A 532 69.15 9.58 38.98
N HIS A 533 69.31 9.75 37.64
CA HIS A 533 69.71 10.88 36.76
C HIS A 533 69.10 10.80 35.31
N ILE A 534 68.69 11.96 34.74
CA ILE A 534 68.93 12.52 33.37
C ILE A 534 68.51 11.81 32.03
N HIS A 535 67.87 12.64 31.16
CA HIS A 535 67.66 12.60 29.68
C HIS A 535 66.47 11.82 29.02
N ALA A 536 66.09 12.29 27.82
CA ALA A 536 64.81 12.15 27.08
C ALA A 536 65.03 11.46 25.70
N PRO A 537 64.05 11.30 24.74
CA PRO A 537 62.67 11.79 24.67
C PRO A 537 61.61 10.76 24.16
N LEU A 538 60.45 11.26 23.72
CA LEU A 538 59.21 10.59 23.26
C LEU A 538 59.33 9.64 22.04
N THR A 539 58.57 8.54 22.04
CA THR A 539 57.80 8.02 20.87
C THR A 539 56.58 7.19 21.34
N ALA A 540 55.59 7.01 20.46
CA ALA A 540 54.24 6.53 20.77
C ALA A 540 54.05 4.98 20.81
N THR A 541 52.78 4.56 20.95
CA THR A 541 52.23 3.19 20.98
C THR A 541 52.45 2.39 22.28
N ALA A 542 51.57 2.63 23.26
CA ALA A 542 51.27 1.67 24.33
C ALA A 542 49.75 1.56 24.48
N VAL A 543 49.16 0.52 23.90
CA VAL A 543 47.71 0.25 23.97
C VAL A 543 47.39 -0.29 25.36
N ASN A 544 46.30 0.17 25.97
CA ASN A 544 45.95 -0.23 27.34
C ASN A 544 45.62 -1.74 27.39
N PRO A 545 46.35 -2.57 28.18
CA PRO A 545 46.22 -4.03 28.14
C PRO A 545 44.83 -4.57 28.56
N LEU A 546 44.01 -3.76 29.22
CA LEU A 546 42.61 -4.06 29.51
C LEU A 546 41.73 -4.14 28.26
N LEU A 547 42.04 -3.39 27.20
CA LEU A 547 41.21 -3.35 25.98
C LEU A 547 41.37 -4.64 25.16
N LEU A 548 42.58 -5.19 25.10
CA LEU A 548 42.90 -6.42 24.35
C LEU A 548 42.23 -7.67 24.96
N ALA A 549 42.05 -7.67 26.29
CA ALA A 549 41.37 -8.74 27.00
C ALA A 549 39.85 -8.75 26.74
N ALA A 550 39.24 -7.59 26.47
CA ALA A 550 37.80 -7.48 26.18
C ALA A 550 37.43 -7.94 24.76
N THR A 551 38.34 -7.82 23.79
CA THR A 551 38.09 -8.15 22.38
C THR A 551 38.42 -9.60 22.00
N SER A 552 39.01 -10.39 22.89
CA SER A 552 39.48 -11.76 22.60
C SER A 552 38.58 -12.88 23.12
N SER A 553 37.46 -12.57 23.77
CA SER A 553 36.60 -13.54 24.46
C SER A 553 35.19 -13.72 23.86
N THR A 554 35.08 -13.84 22.53
CA THR A 554 33.84 -14.30 21.87
C THR A 554 34.13 -15.26 20.71
N ILE A 555 34.41 -16.54 21.03
CA ILE A 555 34.07 -17.77 20.28
C ILE A 555 34.54 -18.98 21.14
N SER A 556 33.61 -19.64 21.83
CA SER A 556 33.60 -21.09 22.09
C SER A 556 32.32 -21.49 22.85
N ASN A 557 31.87 -22.73 22.67
CA ASN A 557 30.51 -23.19 23.00
C ASN A 557 30.41 -23.90 24.37
N SER A 558 29.22 -23.78 24.98
CA SER A 558 28.51 -24.82 25.77
C SER A 558 28.79 -25.09 27.27
N TYR A 559 27.67 -25.10 28.02
CA TYR A 559 27.34 -25.74 29.32
C TYR A 559 28.18 -25.45 30.58
N ASN A 560 27.63 -24.62 31.49
CA ASN A 560 27.14 -25.10 32.80
C ASN A 560 26.28 -24.07 33.55
N SER A 561 25.56 -24.54 34.58
CA SER A 561 24.46 -23.86 35.29
C SER A 561 24.83 -23.28 36.67
N PHE A 562 23.91 -22.47 37.24
CA PHE A 562 23.89 -21.85 38.59
C PHE A 562 24.85 -20.65 38.78
N GLN A 563 24.43 -19.43 39.13
CA GLN A 563 23.37 -19.00 40.04
C GLN A 563 22.69 -17.69 39.58
N ALA A 564 21.46 -17.46 40.03
CA ALA A 564 20.71 -16.24 39.71
C ALA A 564 21.13 -15.06 40.60
N VAL A 565 21.88 -14.12 40.03
CA VAL A 565 21.91 -12.73 40.50
C VAL A 565 21.08 -11.91 39.52
N THR A 566 19.88 -11.51 39.93
CA THR A 566 19.06 -10.56 39.19
C THR A 566 19.83 -9.25 39.01
N PRO A 567 20.14 -8.81 37.77
CA PRO A 567 20.63 -7.46 37.59
C PRO A 567 19.50 -6.51 37.94
N MET A 568 19.70 -5.67 38.97
CA MET A 568 18.84 -4.52 39.18
C MET A 568 18.81 -3.70 37.88
N PRO A 569 17.63 -3.23 37.42
CA PRO A 569 17.59 -2.28 36.33
C PRO A 569 18.28 -1.00 36.80
N GLN A 570 19.50 -0.74 36.31
CA GLN A 570 20.05 0.61 36.38
C GLN A 570 19.10 1.51 35.62
N GLN A 571 18.32 2.30 36.36
CA GLN A 571 17.61 3.45 35.82
C GLN A 571 18.63 4.51 35.40
N ASN A 572 19.29 4.26 34.26
CA ASN A 572 19.96 5.31 33.54
C ASN A 572 18.91 6.37 33.22
N ASN A 573 19.17 7.58 33.70
CA ASN A 573 18.27 8.71 33.65
C ASN A 573 18.07 9.16 32.18
N ARG A 574 17.17 8.47 31.45
CA ARG A 574 16.86 8.73 30.04
C ARG A 574 16.00 9.98 29.94
N SER A 575 16.64 11.14 30.02
CA SER A 575 16.05 12.45 29.72
C SER A 575 15.69 12.66 28.23
N GLN A 576 15.96 11.66 27.38
CA GLN A 576 15.72 11.69 25.95
C GLN A 576 14.90 10.46 25.51
N SER A 577 13.86 10.71 24.72
CA SER A 577 12.97 9.73 24.09
C SER A 577 12.80 10.08 22.61
N PRO A 578 12.61 9.11 21.69
CA PRO A 578 12.41 7.69 21.93
C PRO A 578 13.70 6.90 22.14
N SER A 579 13.66 5.94 23.06
CA SER A 579 14.66 4.87 23.18
C SER A 579 14.23 3.56 22.52
N SER A 580 13.00 3.52 22.02
CA SER A 580 12.37 2.46 21.25
C SER A 580 11.19 3.05 20.47
N ILE A 581 10.94 2.53 19.27
CA ILE A 581 9.83 2.94 18.38
C ILE A 581 9.15 1.67 17.87
N LYS A 582 7.85 1.53 18.08
CA LYS A 582 7.10 0.30 17.73
C LYS A 582 5.71 0.62 17.18
N PHE A 583 5.29 -0.15 16.19
CA PHE A 583 3.88 -0.23 15.79
C PHE A 583 3.21 -1.37 16.54
N ILE A 584 2.00 -1.14 17.06
CA ILE A 584 1.24 -2.19 17.72
C ILE A 584 0.67 -3.18 16.70
N ASN A 585 0.50 -4.43 17.13
CA ASN A 585 -0.15 -5.44 16.32
C ASN A 585 -1.67 -5.28 16.43
N PRO A 586 -2.42 -5.36 15.32
CA PRO A 586 -3.87 -5.39 15.36
C PRO A 586 -4.40 -6.59 16.18
N PRO A 587 -5.49 -6.42 16.93
CA PRO A 587 -6.08 -7.49 17.72
C PRO A 587 -6.61 -8.62 16.83
N THR A 588 -6.24 -9.87 17.14
CA THR A 588 -6.58 -11.03 16.32
C THR A 588 -7.96 -11.64 16.59
N TYR A 589 -8.72 -11.06 17.53
CA TYR A 589 -10.02 -11.58 17.98
C TYR A 589 -11.24 -11.08 17.18
N PHE A 590 -11.02 -10.26 16.14
CA PHE A 590 -12.07 -9.85 15.19
C PHE A 590 -11.93 -10.65 13.87
N PRO A 591 -12.65 -11.79 13.70
CA PRO A 591 -12.41 -12.71 12.58
C PRO A 591 -12.72 -12.12 11.19
N GLU A 592 -13.67 -11.19 11.13
CA GLU A 592 -14.06 -10.49 9.89
C GLU A 592 -13.05 -9.40 9.47
N TRP A 593 -12.14 -9.00 10.36
CA TRP A 593 -11.17 -7.93 10.14
C TRP A 593 -9.79 -8.48 9.78
N LYS A 594 -9.55 -8.64 8.47
CA LYS A 594 -8.25 -9.09 7.93
C LYS A 594 -7.25 -7.96 7.73
N GLN A 595 -7.73 -6.73 7.62
CA GLN A 595 -6.94 -5.52 7.39
C GLN A 595 -7.52 -4.38 8.24
N TYR A 596 -6.68 -3.43 8.66
CA TYR A 596 -7.00 -2.46 9.72
C TYR A 596 -6.89 -0.99 9.25
N GLU A 597 -6.83 -0.75 7.95
CA GLU A 597 -6.84 0.60 7.37
C GLU A 597 -8.14 1.35 7.74
N GLU A 598 -9.24 0.63 7.98
CA GLU A 598 -10.53 1.18 8.42
C GLU A 598 -10.80 0.96 9.92
N ALA A 599 -9.75 0.81 10.74
CA ALA A 599 -9.87 0.60 12.19
C ALA A 599 -10.70 1.67 12.92
N VAL A 600 -10.78 2.90 12.38
CA VAL A 600 -11.71 3.96 12.84
C VAL A 600 -13.15 3.43 12.95
N PHE A 601 -13.61 2.64 11.97
CA PHE A 601 -14.98 2.14 11.92
C PHE A 601 -15.19 0.96 12.88
N LEU A 602 -14.24 0.02 12.95
CA LEU A 602 -14.23 -1.04 13.97
C LEU A 602 -14.31 -0.45 15.37
N GLY A 603 -13.47 0.55 15.63
CA GLY A 603 -13.43 1.27 16.89
C GLY A 603 -14.72 2.02 17.20
N SER A 604 -15.38 2.53 16.18
CA SER A 604 -16.72 3.13 16.30
C SER A 604 -17.78 2.09 16.70
N GLN A 605 -17.70 0.85 16.20
CA GLN A 605 -18.59 -0.24 16.62
C GLN A 605 -18.35 -0.64 18.08
N VAL A 606 -17.08 -0.76 18.49
CA VAL A 606 -16.68 -1.00 19.90
C VAL A 606 -17.20 0.12 20.80
N ALA A 607 -16.90 1.38 20.45
CA ALA A 607 -17.30 2.55 21.23
C ALA A 607 -18.83 2.67 21.33
N ALA A 608 -19.57 2.53 20.24
CA ALA A 608 -21.03 2.61 20.27
C ALA A 608 -21.66 1.56 21.20
N LYS A 609 -21.13 0.33 21.20
CA LYS A 609 -21.58 -0.72 22.14
C LYS A 609 -21.28 -0.36 23.59
N VAL A 610 -20.08 0.14 23.87
CA VAL A 610 -19.70 0.58 25.22
C VAL A 610 -20.60 1.72 25.70
N LEU A 611 -20.74 2.79 24.92
CA LEU A 611 -21.38 4.04 25.35
C LEU A 611 -22.93 3.91 25.41
N PHE A 612 -23.56 3.31 24.40
CA PHE A 612 -25.03 3.22 24.35
C PHE A 612 -25.62 2.01 25.08
N VAL A 613 -24.94 0.86 25.09
CA VAL A 613 -25.51 -0.41 25.59
C VAL A 613 -24.98 -0.76 26.98
N ASN A 614 -23.68 -0.64 27.21
CA ASN A 614 -23.06 -1.05 28.48
C ASN A 614 -23.11 0.07 29.52
N ASP A 615 -22.66 1.28 29.17
CA ASP A 615 -22.57 2.43 30.07
C ASP A 615 -23.91 3.15 30.24
N GLN A 616 -24.72 3.22 29.19
CA GLN A 616 -26.08 3.80 29.22
C GLN A 616 -26.13 5.25 29.73
N GLY A 617 -25.03 5.99 29.58
CA GLY A 617 -24.90 7.41 29.95
C GLY A 617 -24.38 7.65 31.37
N GLN A 618 -23.97 6.63 32.12
CA GLN A 618 -23.35 6.82 33.46
C GLN A 618 -22.05 7.64 33.38
N SER A 619 -21.25 7.43 32.33
CA SER A 619 -20.00 8.15 32.04
C SER A 619 -20.19 9.50 31.34
N LYS A 620 -21.44 9.89 31.03
CA LYS A 620 -21.78 10.97 30.07
C LYS A 620 -21.26 10.75 28.64
N GLY A 621 -20.98 9.53 28.21
CA GLY A 621 -20.43 9.22 26.87
C GLY A 621 -21.27 9.55 25.63
N PHE A 622 -22.46 10.16 25.78
CA PHE A 622 -23.27 10.69 24.69
C PHE A 622 -24.24 11.76 25.20
N LEU A 623 -24.59 12.73 24.36
CA LEU A 623 -25.62 13.72 24.65
C LEU A 623 -27.01 13.09 24.49
N SER A 624 -27.85 13.15 25.53
CA SER A 624 -29.23 12.66 25.46
C SER A 624 -30.19 13.71 24.90
N ARG A 625 -31.37 13.24 24.44
CA ARG A 625 -32.45 14.14 24.02
C ARG A 625 -32.95 15.06 25.15
N MET A 626 -32.82 14.64 26.40
CA MET A 626 -33.24 15.44 27.57
C MET A 626 -32.33 16.64 27.73
N GLU A 627 -31.02 16.40 27.83
CA GLU A 627 -29.99 17.44 27.95
C GLU A 627 -30.00 18.39 26.75
N TYR A 628 -30.16 17.88 25.52
CA TYR A 628 -30.31 18.73 24.33
C TYR A 628 -31.53 19.66 24.39
N ASN A 629 -32.66 19.21 24.97
CA ASN A 629 -33.84 20.07 25.10
C ASN A 629 -33.66 21.16 26.19
N GLU A 630 -32.72 20.98 27.13
CA GLU A 630 -32.43 21.92 28.23
C GLU A 630 -31.34 22.92 27.83
N ASP A 631 -30.17 22.42 27.39
CA ASP A 631 -28.94 23.18 27.13
C ASP A 631 -28.67 23.44 25.63
N GLY A 632 -29.52 22.91 24.74
CA GLY A 632 -29.42 23.11 23.30
C GLY A 632 -28.19 22.45 22.64
N PRO A 633 -27.76 22.93 21.46
CA PRO A 633 -26.65 22.34 20.71
C PRO A 633 -25.29 22.44 21.43
N THR A 634 -25.12 23.44 22.29
CA THR A 634 -23.90 23.66 23.10
C THR A 634 -23.67 22.58 24.16
N ALA A 635 -24.69 21.77 24.48
CA ALA A 635 -24.58 20.64 25.41
C ALA A 635 -23.59 19.56 24.93
N ILE A 636 -23.28 19.50 23.63
CA ILE A 636 -22.36 18.51 23.05
C ILE A 636 -20.92 18.64 23.56
N HIS A 637 -20.55 19.77 24.16
CA HIS A 637 -19.23 19.98 24.76
C HIS A 637 -19.14 19.52 26.23
N GLN A 638 -20.21 18.93 26.78
CA GLN A 638 -20.26 18.38 28.14
C GLN A 638 -20.09 16.85 28.19
N VAL A 639 -19.92 16.20 27.03
CA VAL A 639 -19.96 14.74 26.79
C VAL A 639 -18.75 14.28 25.97
#